data_AF-A0A243AR23-F1
#
_entry.id   AF-A0A243AR23-F1
#
_cell.length_a   1.000
_cell.length_b   1.000
_cell.length_c   1.000
_cell.angle_alpha   90.00
_cell.angle_beta   90.00
_cell.angle_gamma   90.00
#
_symmetry.space_group_name_H-M   'P 1'
#
loop_
_entity.id
_entity.type
_entity.pdbx_description
1 polymer ?
#
loop_
_entity_poly.entity_id
_entity_poly.type
_entity_poly.pdbx_seq_one_letter_code
_entity_poly.pdbx_strand_id
1 'polypeptide(L)'
;MKDIVCKELISFKSIIEAYQFKKMSLDYKQNVILLVQDNKNRPCIIYVDKNNLNISNFNLNVDIDVESVLCMQRIGERWLLIFNYEDDNAVIYNPDGSEYVKFYIGEGIRDCQVDVNEDIWVSYFDEGVFGESPIGANGIVAFDPTGKLIFNNYDQYVERFNVPPIDDCYAMNVIDGDVWLYYYSEFPLVQMKDKKFHMSWNEINVTREIRTKSFAVSQDKVVFITQDKKLVVYDLNDNHVYDSNLCNELGEPVQFVNYYSRGSVMYFQTDDALYYVELLNILGDKCE
;
A
#
# COMPACT_ATOMS: atom_id res chain seq x y z
N MET A 1 2.79 27.19 2.70
CA MET A 1 3.16 25.78 2.56
C MET A 1 3.36 25.25 3.97
N LYS A 2 2.57 24.26 4.41
CA LYS A 2 2.82 23.60 5.69
C LYS A 2 3.82 22.48 5.44
N ASP A 3 4.86 22.39 6.25
CA ASP A 3 5.84 21.31 6.13
C ASP A 3 5.31 20.05 6.81
N ILE A 4 5.53 18.90 6.19
CA ILE A 4 5.32 17.57 6.77
C ILE A 4 6.67 17.13 7.33
N VAL A 5 6.74 17.04 8.66
CA VAL A 5 7.95 16.68 9.39
C VAL A 5 7.97 15.16 9.61
N CYS A 6 8.98 14.48 9.07
CA CYS A 6 9.19 13.05 9.25
C CYS A 6 10.33 12.75 10.23
N LYS A 7 10.28 11.56 10.82
CA LYS A 7 11.27 11.06 11.79
C LYS A 7 12.01 9.87 11.19
N GLU A 8 13.29 9.75 11.48
CA GLU A 8 14.04 8.54 11.13
C GLU A 8 13.51 7.36 11.98
N LEU A 9 13.12 6.27 11.32
CA LEU A 9 12.69 5.04 11.99
C LEU A 9 13.90 4.12 12.23
N ILE A 10 14.64 3.82 11.17
CA ILE A 10 15.79 2.92 11.17
C ILE A 10 16.81 3.31 10.12
N SER A 11 18.07 2.94 10.37
CA SER A 11 19.12 2.96 9.36
C SER A 11 18.85 1.88 8.31
N PHE A 12 18.58 2.32 7.08
CA PHE A 12 18.44 1.45 5.93
C PHE A 12 19.80 0.93 5.45
N LYS A 13 20.86 1.75 5.62
CA LYS A 13 22.25 1.39 5.36
C LYS A 13 22.67 0.09 6.07
N SER A 14 22.33 -0.03 7.36
CA SER A 14 22.67 -1.22 8.15
C SER A 14 21.99 -2.49 7.60
N ILE A 15 20.79 -2.36 7.02
CA ILE A 15 20.07 -3.48 6.41
C ILE A 15 20.76 -3.89 5.10
N ILE A 16 21.07 -2.94 4.22
CA ILE A 16 21.69 -3.24 2.91
C ILE A 16 23.15 -3.71 3.04
N GLU A 17 23.83 -3.40 4.14
CA GLU A 17 25.16 -3.94 4.46
C GLU A 17 25.12 -5.41 4.87
N ALA A 18 24.03 -5.84 5.53
CA ALA A 18 23.86 -7.21 6.01
C ALA A 18 23.09 -8.12 5.04
N TYR A 19 22.21 -7.54 4.21
CA TYR A 19 21.30 -8.25 3.33
C TYR A 19 21.16 -7.56 1.97
N GLN A 20 20.81 -8.33 0.95
CA GLN A 20 20.35 -7.76 -0.31
C GLN A 20 18.86 -7.40 -0.19
N PHE A 21 18.54 -6.10 -0.12
CA PHE A 21 17.15 -5.62 -0.13
C PHE A 21 16.45 -5.91 -1.46
N LYS A 22 15.19 -6.36 -1.39
CA LYS A 22 14.36 -6.66 -2.57
C LYS A 22 13.09 -5.83 -2.62
N LYS A 23 12.30 -5.85 -1.55
CA LYS A 23 10.97 -5.22 -1.55
C LYS A 23 10.54 -4.83 -0.14
N MET A 24 9.69 -3.82 -0.06
CA MET A 24 9.07 -3.34 1.17
C MET A 24 7.55 -3.30 1.02
N SER A 25 6.84 -3.57 2.11
CA SER A 25 5.38 -3.43 2.24
C SER A 25 5.02 -3.03 3.66
N LEU A 26 3.75 -2.68 3.88
CA LEU A 26 3.21 -2.30 5.18
C LEU A 26 2.05 -3.23 5.55
N ASP A 27 2.01 -3.73 6.78
CA ASP A 27 0.85 -4.49 7.30
C ASP A 27 -0.27 -3.56 7.79
N TYR A 28 -1.42 -4.11 8.22
CA TYR A 28 -2.55 -3.29 8.68
C TYR A 28 -2.26 -2.50 9.97
N LYS A 29 -1.22 -2.88 10.73
CA LYS A 29 -0.72 -2.10 11.87
C LYS A 29 0.26 -1.01 11.45
N GLN A 30 0.45 -0.85 10.14
CA GLN A 30 1.36 0.08 9.49
C GLN A 30 2.82 -0.22 9.84
N ASN A 31 3.13 -1.46 10.24
CA ASN A 31 4.48 -1.94 10.48
C ASN A 31 5.16 -2.33 9.17
N VAL A 32 6.48 -2.24 9.15
CA VAL A 32 7.26 -2.46 7.94
C VAL A 32 7.60 -3.94 7.79
N ILE A 33 7.38 -4.47 6.58
CA ILE A 33 7.82 -5.80 6.16
C ILE A 33 8.83 -5.60 5.03
N LEU A 34 10.06 -6.08 5.22
CA LEU A 34 11.10 -6.08 4.19
C LEU A 34 11.38 -7.50 3.72
N LEU A 35 11.33 -7.74 2.42
CA LEU A 35 11.93 -8.91 1.78
C LEU A 35 13.40 -8.61 1.50
N VAL A 36 14.25 -9.49 2.00
CA VAL A 36 15.69 -9.41 1.79
C VAL A 36 16.26 -10.80 1.49
N GLN A 37 17.44 -10.87 0.90
CA GLN A 37 18.22 -12.11 0.79
C GLN A 37 19.48 -12.01 1.65
N ASP A 38 19.80 -13.09 2.37
CA ASP A 38 21.07 -13.18 3.10
C ASP A 38 22.27 -13.46 2.18
N ASN A 39 23.47 -13.55 2.75
CA ASN A 39 24.70 -13.81 2.01
C ASN A 39 24.76 -15.20 1.33
N LYS A 40 23.79 -16.08 1.59
CA LYS A 40 23.61 -17.37 0.92
C LYS A 40 22.43 -17.35 -0.05
N ASN A 41 21.92 -16.16 -0.38
CA ASN A 41 20.73 -15.93 -1.22
C ASN A 41 19.43 -16.51 -0.64
N ARG A 42 19.37 -16.80 0.65
CA ARG A 42 18.15 -17.32 1.28
C ARG A 42 17.17 -16.17 1.54
N PRO A 43 15.88 -16.33 1.23
CA PRO A 43 14.89 -15.30 1.45
C PRO A 43 14.59 -15.14 2.94
N CYS A 44 14.56 -13.90 3.40
CA CYS A 44 14.31 -13.52 4.77
C CYS A 44 13.29 -12.37 4.82
N ILE A 45 12.49 -12.34 5.87
CA ILE A 45 11.64 -11.20 6.22
C ILE A 45 12.24 -10.46 7.40
N ILE A 46 12.44 -9.16 7.25
CA ILE A 46 12.69 -8.26 8.38
C ILE A 46 11.39 -7.54 8.70
N TYR A 47 10.88 -7.74 9.91
CA TYR A 47 9.68 -7.09 10.41
C TYR A 47 10.06 -6.01 11.41
N VAL A 48 9.59 -4.79 11.18
CA VAL A 48 9.88 -3.62 12.03
C VAL A 48 8.57 -3.12 12.62
N ASP A 49 8.41 -3.33 13.92
CA ASP A 49 7.34 -2.74 14.70
C ASP A 49 7.68 -1.28 14.97
N LYS A 50 7.00 -0.36 14.26
CA LYS A 50 7.30 1.07 14.34
C LYS A 50 7.02 1.65 15.72
N ASN A 51 6.05 1.09 16.43
CA ASN A 51 5.55 1.63 17.69
C ASN A 51 6.44 1.20 18.86
N ASN A 52 6.96 -0.04 18.81
CA ASN A 52 7.84 -0.59 19.85
C ASN A 52 9.33 -0.50 19.49
N LEU A 53 9.67 -0.02 18.28
CA LEU A 53 11.03 0.00 17.72
C LEU A 53 11.72 -1.38 17.78
N ASN A 54 10.93 -2.44 17.61
CA ASN A 54 11.41 -3.81 17.64
C ASN A 54 11.64 -4.32 16.22
N ILE A 55 12.78 -4.97 15.99
CA ILE A 55 13.16 -5.56 14.71
C ILE A 55 13.27 -7.07 14.88
N SER A 56 12.49 -7.81 14.10
CA SER A 56 12.51 -9.27 14.08
C SER A 56 12.94 -9.76 12.71
N ASN A 57 13.83 -10.76 12.68
CA ASN A 57 14.32 -11.37 11.44
C ASN A 57 13.80 -12.80 11.34
N PHE A 58 13.14 -13.12 10.24
CA PHE A 58 12.58 -14.44 9.97
C PHE A 58 13.26 -15.01 8.73
N ASN A 59 13.85 -16.21 8.84
CA ASN A 59 14.22 -16.96 7.66
C ASN A 59 12.95 -17.62 7.14
N LEU A 60 12.61 -17.37 5.86
CA LEU A 60 11.41 -17.96 5.28
C LEU A 60 11.54 -19.47 5.09
N ASN A 61 12.74 -20.06 5.13
CA ASN A 61 13.01 -21.50 4.97
C ASN A 61 12.34 -22.16 3.75
N VAL A 62 12.02 -21.36 2.73
CA VAL A 62 11.47 -21.80 1.45
C VAL A 62 12.35 -21.23 0.34
N ASP A 63 12.49 -21.97 -0.75
CA ASP A 63 13.13 -21.48 -1.96
C ASP A 63 12.07 -20.79 -2.83
N ILE A 64 12.15 -19.47 -2.94
CA ILE A 64 11.23 -18.66 -3.74
C ILE A 64 12.02 -17.76 -4.69
N ASP A 65 11.44 -17.46 -5.84
CA ASP A 65 11.95 -16.40 -6.71
C ASP A 65 11.56 -15.03 -6.12
N VAL A 66 12.47 -14.44 -5.35
CA VAL A 66 12.26 -13.14 -4.71
C VAL A 66 12.03 -11.99 -5.68
N GLU A 67 12.49 -12.11 -6.93
CA GLU A 67 12.30 -11.07 -7.95
C GLU A 67 10.87 -11.07 -8.49
N SER A 68 10.22 -12.24 -8.46
CA SER A 68 8.81 -12.38 -8.86
C SER A 68 7.83 -11.89 -7.78
N VAL A 69 8.26 -11.64 -6.54
CA VAL A 69 7.36 -11.18 -5.46
C VAL A 69 6.83 -9.79 -5.78
N LEU A 70 5.52 -9.68 -5.99
CA LEU A 70 4.79 -8.43 -6.24
C LEU A 70 4.44 -7.70 -4.96
N CYS A 71 3.88 -8.41 -3.98
CA CYS A 71 3.44 -7.86 -2.69
C CYS A 71 3.67 -8.86 -1.55
N MET A 72 3.77 -8.33 -0.33
CA MET A 72 3.76 -9.13 0.91
C MET A 72 2.78 -8.52 1.91
N GLN A 73 2.09 -9.37 2.65
CA GLN A 73 1.22 -8.97 3.74
C GLN A 73 1.33 -9.96 4.91
N ARG A 74 0.84 -9.56 6.08
CA ARG A 74 0.78 -10.41 7.27
C ARG A 74 -0.66 -10.83 7.55
N ILE A 75 -0.87 -12.12 7.82
CA ILE A 75 -2.16 -12.72 8.23
C ILE A 75 -1.92 -13.50 9.51
N GLY A 76 -2.36 -12.98 10.65
CA GLY A 76 -1.92 -13.46 11.96
C GLY A 76 -0.38 -13.52 12.08
N GLU A 77 0.17 -14.72 12.28
CA GLU A 77 1.61 -14.97 12.31
C GLU A 77 2.18 -15.45 10.96
N ARG A 78 1.35 -15.53 9.93
CA ARG A 78 1.71 -16.03 8.59
C ARG A 78 2.08 -14.90 7.64
N TRP A 79 2.77 -15.27 6.57
CA TRP A 79 3.23 -14.36 5.52
C TRP A 79 2.50 -14.66 4.22
N LEU A 80 1.69 -13.73 3.73
CA LEU A 80 1.15 -13.76 2.38
C LEU A 80 2.19 -13.18 1.42
N LEU A 81 2.60 -13.94 0.42
CA LEU A 81 3.40 -13.48 -0.71
C LEU A 81 2.58 -13.62 -1.99
N ILE A 82 2.54 -12.54 -2.76
CA ILE A 82 1.96 -12.52 -4.10
C ILE A 82 3.11 -12.52 -5.11
N PHE A 83 3.06 -13.41 -6.09
CA PHE A 83 4.07 -13.61 -7.12
C PHE A 83 3.56 -13.17 -8.49
N ASN A 84 4.47 -12.81 -9.39
CA ASN A 84 4.18 -12.54 -10.79
C ASN A 84 4.19 -13.86 -11.59
N TYR A 85 3.27 -14.76 -11.24
CA TYR A 85 3.08 -16.04 -11.92
C TYR A 85 1.71 -16.06 -12.62
N GLU A 86 1.62 -16.84 -13.70
CA GLU A 86 0.39 -17.04 -14.49
C GLU A 86 -0.60 -18.01 -13.81
N ASP A 87 -0.07 -18.95 -13.00
CA ASP A 87 -0.87 -19.88 -12.20
C ASP A 87 -1.05 -19.37 -10.75
N ASP A 88 -1.43 -20.25 -9.82
CA ASP A 88 -1.51 -19.98 -8.39
C ASP A 88 -0.34 -19.10 -7.89
N ASN A 89 -0.65 -17.84 -7.65
CA ASN A 89 0.30 -16.76 -7.45
C ASN A 89 0.16 -16.07 -6.09
N ALA A 90 -0.81 -16.47 -5.27
CA ALA A 90 -0.89 -16.11 -3.86
C ALA A 90 -0.51 -17.32 -3.00
N VAL A 91 0.49 -17.17 -2.13
CA VAL A 91 0.89 -18.21 -1.17
C VAL A 91 0.96 -17.63 0.22
N ILE A 92 0.29 -18.28 1.17
CA ILE A 92 0.40 -17.97 2.60
C ILE A 92 1.35 -19.00 3.20
N TYR A 93 2.47 -18.53 3.77
CA TYR A 93 3.47 -19.35 4.44
C TYR A 93 3.29 -19.29 5.96
N ASN A 94 3.44 -20.43 6.63
CA ASN A 94 3.59 -20.48 8.08
C ASN A 94 4.92 -19.85 8.52
N PRO A 95 5.07 -19.50 9.82
CA PRO A 95 6.34 -18.96 10.34
C PRO A 95 7.57 -19.84 10.10
N ASP A 96 7.38 -21.16 9.93
CA ASP A 96 8.46 -22.12 9.68
C ASP A 96 8.83 -22.25 8.20
N GLY A 97 8.10 -21.60 7.30
CA GLY A 97 8.30 -21.65 5.85
C GLY A 97 7.43 -22.66 5.11
N SER A 98 6.67 -23.50 5.82
CA SER A 98 5.75 -24.43 5.16
C SER A 98 4.59 -23.68 4.51
N GLU A 99 4.19 -24.12 3.31
CA GLU A 99 3.01 -23.61 2.63
C GLU A 99 1.76 -23.95 3.46
N TYR A 100 0.97 -22.93 3.82
CA TYR A 100 -0.30 -23.10 4.51
C TYR A 100 -1.46 -23.22 3.51
N VAL A 101 -1.54 -22.27 2.57
CA VAL A 101 -2.51 -22.30 1.47
C VAL A 101 -1.92 -21.58 0.26
N LYS A 102 -2.32 -22.04 -0.92
CA LYS A 102 -1.94 -21.49 -2.21
C LYS A 102 -3.17 -21.40 -3.09
N PHE A 103 -3.34 -20.27 -3.78
CA PHE A 103 -4.49 -19.99 -4.62
C PHE A 103 -4.17 -18.96 -5.70
N TYR A 104 -4.97 -18.94 -6.74
CA TYR A 104 -4.87 -17.98 -7.85
C TYR A 104 -5.72 -16.73 -7.58
N ILE A 105 -5.13 -15.56 -7.77
CA ILE A 105 -5.80 -14.25 -7.61
C ILE A 105 -5.84 -13.44 -8.89
N GLY A 106 -5.64 -14.05 -10.05
CA GLY A 106 -5.67 -13.35 -11.34
C GLY A 106 -4.32 -12.77 -11.76
N GLU A 107 -4.32 -12.07 -12.89
CA GLU A 107 -3.15 -11.41 -13.49
C GLU A 107 -3.29 -9.88 -13.39
N GLY A 108 -2.24 -9.14 -13.74
CA GLY A 108 -2.30 -7.68 -13.76
C GLY A 108 -2.53 -7.05 -12.38
N ILE A 109 -1.93 -7.64 -11.35
CA ILE A 109 -2.05 -7.18 -9.95
C ILE A 109 -1.27 -5.87 -9.77
N ARG A 110 -1.95 -4.84 -9.26
CA ARG A 110 -1.35 -3.53 -8.98
C ARG A 110 -0.87 -3.42 -7.54
N ASP A 111 -1.71 -3.78 -6.57
CA ASP A 111 -1.38 -3.79 -5.13
C ASP A 111 -2.21 -4.84 -4.37
N CYS A 112 -1.75 -5.22 -3.18
CA CYS A 112 -2.45 -6.13 -2.28
C CYS A 112 -2.28 -5.67 -0.83
N GLN A 113 -3.40 -5.51 -0.10
CA GLN A 113 -3.38 -5.10 1.31
C GLN A 113 -4.35 -5.97 2.12
N VAL A 114 -3.87 -6.52 3.23
CA VAL A 114 -4.69 -7.35 4.14
C VAL A 114 -5.21 -6.47 5.26
N ASP A 115 -6.53 -6.38 5.46
CA ASP A 115 -7.11 -5.57 6.53
C ASP A 115 -7.11 -6.28 7.91
N VAL A 116 -7.67 -5.60 8.92
CA VAL A 116 -7.75 -6.12 10.30
C VAL A 116 -8.63 -7.36 10.44
N ASN A 117 -9.56 -7.59 9.51
CA ASN A 117 -10.40 -8.79 9.45
C ASN A 117 -9.73 -9.93 8.66
N GLU A 118 -8.48 -9.72 8.23
CA GLU A 118 -7.74 -10.60 7.34
C GLU A 118 -8.33 -10.73 5.93
N ASP A 119 -9.18 -9.78 5.51
CA ASP A 119 -9.62 -9.72 4.13
C ASP A 119 -8.45 -9.24 3.25
N ILE A 120 -8.16 -10.01 2.21
CA ILE A 120 -7.06 -9.78 1.26
C ILE A 120 -7.61 -8.96 0.10
N TRP A 121 -7.44 -7.64 0.16
CA TRP A 121 -7.83 -6.73 -0.90
C TRP A 121 -6.77 -6.71 -1.99
N VAL A 122 -7.18 -6.89 -3.24
CA VAL A 122 -6.29 -6.91 -4.41
C VAL A 122 -6.82 -5.96 -5.47
N SER A 123 -6.01 -4.98 -5.83
CA SER A 123 -6.30 -4.06 -6.93
C SER A 123 -5.57 -4.47 -8.21
N TYR A 124 -6.15 -4.13 -9.36
CA TYR A 124 -5.64 -4.51 -10.68
C TYR A 124 -5.37 -3.27 -11.53
N PHE A 125 -4.40 -3.40 -12.41
CA PHE A 125 -4.15 -2.42 -13.46
C PHE A 125 -4.79 -2.83 -14.79
N ASP A 126 -4.62 -2.01 -15.83
CA ASP A 126 -5.29 -2.19 -17.12
C ASP A 126 -5.13 -3.60 -17.70
N GLU A 127 -3.95 -4.21 -17.64
CA GLU A 127 -3.77 -5.61 -18.09
C GLU A 127 -4.57 -6.62 -17.27
N GLY A 128 -4.85 -6.36 -15.98
CA GLY A 128 -5.68 -7.22 -15.13
C GLY A 128 -7.17 -6.96 -15.27
N VAL A 129 -7.56 -5.71 -15.55
CA VAL A 129 -8.94 -5.30 -15.79
C VAL A 129 -9.44 -5.76 -17.15
N PHE A 130 -8.63 -5.59 -18.19
CA PHE A 130 -8.97 -5.93 -19.58
C PHE A 130 -8.34 -7.25 -20.04
N GLY A 131 -7.67 -7.97 -19.15
CA GLY A 131 -7.04 -9.25 -19.42
C GLY A 131 -8.02 -10.40 -19.55
N GLU A 132 -7.47 -11.60 -19.76
CA GLU A 132 -8.25 -12.84 -19.95
C GLU A 132 -8.88 -13.36 -18.65
N SER A 133 -8.26 -13.05 -17.50
CA SER A 133 -8.74 -13.50 -16.19
C SER A 133 -9.93 -12.65 -15.72
N PRO A 134 -11.10 -13.25 -15.43
CA PRO A 134 -12.28 -12.50 -15.01
C PRO A 134 -12.19 -11.98 -13.57
N ILE A 135 -11.16 -12.37 -12.80
CA ILE A 135 -11.01 -11.97 -11.41
C ILE A 135 -10.77 -10.46 -11.31
N GLY A 136 -9.90 -9.91 -12.16
CA GLY A 136 -9.50 -8.51 -12.13
C GLY A 136 -10.45 -7.55 -12.84
N ALA A 137 -11.49 -8.04 -13.51
CA ALA A 137 -12.34 -7.28 -14.43
C ALA A 137 -13.02 -6.04 -13.80
N ASN A 138 -13.23 -6.04 -12.49
CA ASN A 138 -13.83 -4.91 -11.76
C ASN A 138 -12.77 -3.99 -11.11
N GLY A 139 -11.49 -4.20 -11.38
CA GLY A 139 -10.35 -3.42 -10.87
C GLY A 139 -10.00 -3.61 -9.40
N ILE A 140 -10.89 -4.18 -8.60
CA ILE A 140 -10.71 -4.43 -7.17
C ILE A 140 -11.53 -5.63 -6.72
N VAL A 141 -10.90 -6.53 -5.96
CA VAL A 141 -11.56 -7.67 -5.31
C VAL A 141 -11.08 -7.83 -3.87
N ALA A 142 -11.77 -8.66 -3.09
CA ALA A 142 -11.25 -9.16 -1.83
C ALA A 142 -11.43 -10.68 -1.71
N PHE A 143 -10.43 -11.33 -1.13
CA PHE A 143 -10.45 -12.76 -0.76
C PHE A 143 -10.41 -12.92 0.75
N ASP A 144 -10.94 -14.03 1.27
CA ASP A 144 -10.63 -14.47 2.62
C ASP A 144 -9.27 -15.21 2.69
N PRO A 145 -8.71 -15.48 3.87
CA PRO A 145 -7.44 -16.21 4.02
C PRO A 145 -7.45 -17.67 3.52
N THR A 146 -8.58 -18.20 3.04
CA THR A 146 -8.66 -19.51 2.38
C THR A 146 -8.55 -19.42 0.86
N GLY A 147 -8.49 -18.20 0.32
CA GLY A 147 -8.47 -17.93 -1.12
C GLY A 147 -9.87 -17.82 -1.74
N LYS A 148 -10.93 -17.76 -0.93
CA LYS A 148 -12.29 -17.60 -1.45
C LYS A 148 -12.58 -16.13 -1.73
N LEU A 149 -13.08 -15.85 -2.93
CA LEU A 149 -13.56 -14.52 -3.32
C LEU A 149 -14.77 -14.11 -2.46
N ILE A 150 -14.65 -13.00 -1.74
CA ILE A 150 -15.67 -12.45 -0.83
C ILE A 150 -16.17 -11.06 -1.26
N PHE A 151 -15.50 -10.41 -2.21
CA PHE A 151 -15.94 -9.16 -2.82
C PHE A 151 -15.49 -9.09 -4.29
N ASN A 152 -16.42 -8.82 -5.21
CA ASN A 152 -16.16 -8.55 -6.62
C ASN A 152 -17.36 -7.83 -7.28
N ASN A 153 -17.93 -6.84 -6.60
CA ASN A 153 -19.18 -6.19 -7.00
C ASN A 153 -19.02 -4.67 -7.20
N TYR A 154 -17.83 -4.21 -7.61
CA TYR A 154 -17.56 -2.77 -7.76
C TYR A 154 -18.35 -2.16 -8.93
N ASP A 155 -18.58 -2.92 -10.00
CA ASP A 155 -19.45 -2.59 -11.13
C ASP A 155 -20.85 -2.10 -10.71
N GLN A 156 -21.43 -2.70 -9.65
CA GLN A 156 -22.72 -2.26 -9.12
C GLN A 156 -22.69 -0.82 -8.60
N TYR A 157 -21.53 -0.31 -8.21
CA TYR A 157 -21.37 1.06 -7.74
C TYR A 157 -21.30 2.04 -8.91
N VAL A 158 -20.71 1.64 -10.03
CA VAL A 158 -20.65 2.43 -11.26
C VAL A 158 -22.05 2.84 -11.69
N GLU A 159 -22.95 1.86 -11.81
CA GLU A 159 -24.34 2.10 -12.20
C GLU A 159 -25.14 2.88 -11.14
N ARG A 160 -24.99 2.50 -9.87
CA ARG A 160 -25.86 3.00 -8.78
C ARG A 160 -25.48 4.39 -8.29
N PHE A 161 -24.20 4.71 -8.26
CA PHE A 161 -23.67 5.93 -7.67
C PHE A 161 -23.02 6.86 -8.70
N ASN A 162 -23.04 6.49 -9.98
CA ASN A 162 -22.45 7.27 -11.07
C ASN A 162 -20.97 7.59 -10.79
N VAL A 163 -20.25 6.60 -10.27
CA VAL A 163 -18.80 6.63 -10.11
C VAL A 163 -18.15 5.97 -11.34
N PRO A 164 -17.03 6.46 -11.87
CA PRO A 164 -16.39 5.83 -13.04
C PRO A 164 -16.00 4.37 -12.76
N PRO A 165 -16.00 3.48 -13.77
CA PRO A 165 -15.38 2.16 -13.65
C PRO A 165 -13.89 2.27 -13.35
N ILE A 166 -13.26 1.19 -12.91
CA ILE A 166 -11.82 1.16 -12.68
C ILE A 166 -11.15 0.54 -13.90
N ASP A 167 -10.45 1.36 -14.71
CA ASP A 167 -9.66 0.89 -15.85
C ASP A 167 -8.19 0.61 -15.46
N ASP A 168 -7.60 1.38 -14.53
CA ASP A 168 -6.30 1.09 -13.88
C ASP A 168 -6.30 1.61 -12.44
N CYS A 169 -6.23 0.72 -11.45
CA CYS A 169 -6.26 1.10 -10.05
C CYS A 169 -4.92 1.61 -9.52
N TYR A 170 -4.49 2.81 -9.91
CA TYR A 170 -3.19 3.40 -9.55
C TYR A 170 -2.75 3.24 -8.09
N ALA A 171 -3.64 3.48 -7.13
CA ALA A 171 -3.32 3.39 -5.71
C ALA A 171 -4.50 2.91 -4.88
N MET A 172 -4.17 2.15 -3.83
CA MET A 172 -5.11 1.63 -2.84
C MET A 172 -4.58 1.91 -1.43
N ASN A 173 -5.48 2.20 -0.49
CA ASN A 173 -5.14 2.30 0.93
C ASN A 173 -6.24 1.62 1.76
N VAL A 174 -5.87 0.56 2.45
CA VAL A 174 -6.77 -0.27 3.25
C VAL A 174 -6.37 -0.23 4.72
N ILE A 175 -7.26 0.29 5.56
CA ILE A 175 -7.07 0.39 7.01
C ILE A 175 -8.43 0.22 7.72
N ASP A 176 -8.49 -0.57 8.79
CA ASP A 176 -9.68 -0.74 9.63
C ASP A 176 -11.01 -1.03 8.88
N GLY A 177 -10.95 -1.72 7.74
CA GLY A 177 -12.12 -2.04 6.90
C GLY A 177 -12.56 -0.91 5.96
N ASP A 178 -11.89 0.25 6.02
CA ASP A 178 -11.97 1.31 5.03
C ASP A 178 -11.03 1.00 3.86
N VAL A 179 -11.55 1.08 2.64
CA VAL A 179 -10.80 0.89 1.39
C VAL A 179 -10.90 2.17 0.60
N TRP A 180 -9.77 2.82 0.39
CA TRP A 180 -9.65 3.99 -0.46
C TRP A 180 -8.99 3.62 -1.78
N LEU A 181 -9.53 4.13 -2.87
CA LEU A 181 -9.08 3.86 -4.23
C LEU A 181 -8.86 5.18 -4.95
N TYR A 182 -7.78 5.25 -5.73
CA TYR A 182 -7.52 6.32 -6.68
C TYR A 182 -7.08 5.69 -8.00
N TYR A 183 -7.83 5.93 -9.07
CA TYR A 183 -7.74 5.08 -10.26
C TYR A 183 -8.06 5.81 -11.58
N TYR A 184 -7.56 5.26 -12.69
CA TYR A 184 -7.92 5.70 -14.03
C TYR A 184 -9.32 5.21 -14.40
N SER A 185 -10.18 6.19 -14.63
CA SER A 185 -10.91 6.44 -15.88
C SER A 185 -11.09 7.97 -15.94
N GLU A 186 -11.42 8.55 -14.78
CA GLU A 186 -11.55 10.00 -14.56
C GLU A 186 -10.77 10.48 -13.31
N PHE A 187 -9.87 9.65 -12.75
CA PHE A 187 -9.12 9.95 -11.54
C PHE A 187 -9.98 10.29 -10.29
N PRO A 188 -11.08 9.56 -10.02
CA PRO A 188 -11.80 9.76 -8.78
C PRO A 188 -10.98 9.24 -7.59
N LEU A 189 -11.18 9.87 -6.44
CA LEU A 189 -10.87 9.26 -5.15
C LEU A 189 -12.16 8.66 -4.61
N VAL A 190 -12.16 7.36 -4.29
CA VAL A 190 -13.34 6.64 -3.81
C VAL A 190 -13.04 6.04 -2.45
N GLN A 191 -13.96 6.20 -1.51
CA GLN A 191 -13.96 5.52 -0.24
C GLN A 191 -15.06 4.47 -0.20
N MET A 192 -14.68 3.27 0.19
CA MET A 192 -15.58 2.20 0.59
C MET A 192 -15.42 1.92 2.08
N LYS A 193 -16.52 1.56 2.74
CA LYS A 193 -16.56 1.11 4.14
C LYS A 193 -17.36 -0.18 4.22
N ASP A 194 -16.85 -1.17 4.96
CA ASP A 194 -17.50 -2.48 5.11
C ASP A 194 -17.90 -3.10 3.76
N LYS A 195 -16.99 -3.03 2.77
CA LYS A 195 -17.18 -3.50 1.39
C LYS A 195 -18.29 -2.76 0.62
N LYS A 196 -18.79 -1.62 1.10
CA LYS A 196 -19.83 -0.81 0.45
C LYS A 196 -19.29 0.54 0.03
N PHE A 197 -19.81 1.07 -1.07
CA PHE A 197 -19.58 2.46 -1.45
C PHE A 197 -19.96 3.40 -0.30
N HIS A 198 -19.10 4.38 -0.01
CA HIS A 198 -19.35 5.40 1.00
C HIS A 198 -19.37 6.80 0.40
N MET A 199 -18.30 7.19 -0.30
CA MET A 199 -18.15 8.52 -0.88
C MET A 199 -17.18 8.51 -2.06
N SER A 200 -17.33 9.48 -2.96
CA SER A 200 -16.39 9.73 -4.04
C SER A 200 -16.14 11.22 -4.21
N TRP A 201 -14.90 11.57 -4.53
CA TRP A 201 -14.46 12.90 -4.90
C TRP A 201 -13.96 12.85 -6.33
N ASN A 202 -14.75 13.45 -7.22
CA ASN A 202 -14.45 13.54 -8.63
C ASN A 202 -13.78 14.90 -8.88
N GLU A 203 -12.80 14.96 -9.78
CA GLU A 203 -12.06 16.19 -10.10
C GLU A 203 -11.15 16.71 -8.97
N ILE A 204 -10.21 15.87 -8.50
CA ILE A 204 -9.09 16.39 -7.72
C ILE A 204 -8.28 17.30 -8.64
N ASN A 205 -8.55 18.60 -8.57
CA ASN A 205 -7.95 19.65 -9.39
C ASN A 205 -6.52 19.95 -8.94
N VAL A 206 -5.66 18.95 -9.07
CA VAL A 206 -4.21 19.15 -9.09
C VAL A 206 -3.81 19.70 -10.45
N THR A 207 -3.05 20.79 -10.43
CA THR A 207 -2.39 21.35 -11.63
C THR A 207 -1.29 20.43 -12.19
N ARG A 208 -1.08 19.25 -11.59
CA ARG A 208 -0.03 18.28 -11.92
C ARG A 208 -0.64 16.87 -11.99
N GLU A 209 -0.14 16.03 -12.89
CA GLU A 209 -0.57 14.64 -12.97
C GLU A 209 -0.22 13.88 -11.66
N ILE A 210 -1.22 13.58 -10.83
CA ILE A 210 -1.07 12.59 -9.75
C ILE A 210 -1.10 11.21 -10.42
N ARG A 211 0.08 10.68 -10.72
CA ARG A 211 0.31 9.25 -10.99
C ARG A 211 0.98 8.63 -9.78
N THR A 212 0.25 8.60 -8.67
CA THR A 212 0.80 8.12 -7.41
C THR A 212 0.70 6.60 -7.31
N LYS A 213 1.65 5.98 -6.59
CA LYS A 213 1.62 4.54 -6.30
C LYS A 213 1.01 4.23 -4.94
N SER A 214 0.90 5.23 -4.07
CA SER A 214 0.25 5.13 -2.76
C SER A 214 -0.09 6.53 -2.27
N PHE A 215 -1.09 6.65 -1.40
CA PHE A 215 -1.44 7.89 -0.72
C PHE A 215 -1.77 7.59 0.73
N ALA A 216 -1.67 8.59 1.59
CA ALA A 216 -2.13 8.49 2.97
C ALA A 216 -3.41 9.29 3.19
N VAL A 217 -4.27 8.77 4.05
CA VAL A 217 -5.54 9.38 4.42
C VAL A 217 -5.49 9.72 5.91
N SER A 218 -5.78 10.97 6.24
CA SER A 218 -5.77 11.47 7.61
C SER A 218 -6.96 12.39 7.84
N GLN A 219 -7.98 11.88 8.53
CA GLN A 219 -9.24 12.58 8.81
C GLN A 219 -9.90 13.10 7.52
N ASP A 220 -9.84 14.40 7.30
CA ASP A 220 -10.43 15.14 6.20
C ASP A 220 -9.42 15.47 5.10
N LYS A 221 -8.23 14.87 5.13
CA LYS A 221 -7.17 15.14 4.16
C LYS A 221 -6.58 13.88 3.56
N VAL A 222 -6.17 14.00 2.32
CA VAL A 222 -5.40 12.98 1.61
C VAL A 222 -4.09 13.58 1.15
N VAL A 223 -3.00 12.86 1.39
CA VAL A 223 -1.66 13.26 0.96
C VAL A 223 -1.22 12.38 -0.19
N PHE A 224 -1.11 12.98 -1.36
CA PHE A 224 -0.60 12.37 -2.58
C PHE A 224 0.87 12.70 -2.76
N ILE A 225 1.57 11.86 -3.51
CA ILE A 225 2.90 12.16 -4.04
C ILE A 225 2.83 12.16 -5.56
N THR A 226 3.21 13.29 -6.15
CA THR A 226 3.27 13.49 -7.60
C THR A 226 4.45 12.75 -8.21
N GLN A 227 4.46 12.62 -9.54
CA GLN A 227 5.57 11.99 -10.27
C GLN A 227 6.92 12.69 -10.04
N ASP A 228 6.92 14.01 -9.84
CA ASP A 228 8.11 14.82 -9.50
C ASP A 228 8.45 14.80 -7.99
N LYS A 229 7.91 13.83 -7.23
CA LYS A 229 8.16 13.59 -5.80
C LYS A 229 7.79 14.75 -4.88
N LYS A 230 6.76 15.53 -5.22
CA LYS A 230 6.21 16.56 -4.35
C LYS A 230 5.01 16.03 -3.58
N LEU A 231 4.90 16.44 -2.32
CA LEU A 231 3.74 16.14 -1.50
C LEU A 231 2.66 17.15 -1.81
N VAL A 232 1.46 16.65 -2.10
CA VAL A 232 0.28 17.44 -2.35
C VAL A 232 -0.79 17.00 -1.38
N VAL A 233 -1.33 17.96 -0.63
CA VAL A 233 -2.43 17.73 0.30
C VAL A 233 -3.73 18.15 -0.38
N TYR A 234 -4.70 17.24 -0.37
CA TYR A 234 -6.06 17.46 -0.80
C TYR A 234 -6.98 17.47 0.43
N ASP A 235 -7.71 18.56 0.62
CA ASP A 235 -8.72 18.72 1.68
C ASP A 235 -10.09 18.28 1.15
N LEU A 236 -10.66 17.27 1.79
CA LEU A 236 -11.92 16.62 1.41
C LEU A 236 -13.14 17.50 1.66
N ASN A 237 -13.03 18.55 2.49
CA ASN A 237 -14.17 19.38 2.86
C ASN A 237 -14.48 20.47 1.81
N ASP A 238 -13.44 21.09 1.27
CA ASP A 238 -13.56 22.24 0.36
C ASP A 238 -12.90 22.03 -1.01
N ASN A 239 -12.43 20.80 -1.27
CA ASN A 239 -11.70 20.39 -2.47
C ASN A 239 -10.43 21.21 -2.72
N HIS A 240 -9.86 21.82 -1.68
CA HIS A 240 -8.65 22.60 -1.81
C HIS A 240 -7.42 21.70 -1.93
N VAL A 241 -6.50 22.09 -2.81
CA VAL A 241 -5.25 21.39 -3.08
C VAL A 241 -4.08 22.33 -2.84
N TYR A 242 -3.09 21.89 -2.06
CA TYR A 242 -1.88 22.68 -1.81
C TYR A 242 -0.62 21.83 -1.69
N ASP A 243 0.51 22.40 -2.09
CA ASP A 243 1.83 21.78 -1.97
C ASP A 243 2.29 21.74 -0.50
N SER A 244 3.06 20.72 -0.14
CA SER A 244 3.74 20.56 1.15
C SER A 244 5.20 20.15 0.93
N ASN A 245 6.11 20.63 1.79
CA ASN A 245 7.49 20.16 1.78
C ASN A 245 7.66 19.00 2.76
N LEU A 246 8.58 18.10 2.45
CA LEU A 246 9.02 17.06 3.36
C LEU A 246 10.36 17.47 4.00
N CYS A 247 10.41 17.49 5.32
CA CYS A 247 11.63 17.74 6.07
C CYS A 247 11.78 16.77 7.26
N ASN A 248 13.00 16.66 7.79
CA ASN A 248 13.28 15.92 9.02
C ASN A 248 13.00 16.79 10.26
N GLU A 249 13.17 16.23 11.46
CA GLU A 249 12.97 16.95 12.73
C GLU A 249 13.89 18.16 12.95
N LEU A 250 14.96 18.29 12.16
CA LEU A 250 15.86 19.46 12.16
C LEU A 250 15.43 20.53 11.15
N GLY A 251 14.35 20.31 10.40
CA GLY A 251 13.87 21.20 9.34
C GLY A 251 14.64 21.08 8.03
N GLU A 252 15.48 20.05 7.88
CA GLU A 252 16.26 19.83 6.66
C GLU A 252 15.42 19.06 5.63
N PRO A 253 15.47 19.43 4.34
CA PRO A 253 14.72 18.72 3.30
C PRO A 253 15.13 17.25 3.19
N VAL A 254 14.15 16.34 3.11
CA VAL A 254 14.40 14.90 2.92
C VAL A 254 14.20 14.53 1.46
N GLN A 255 15.27 14.06 0.82
CA GLN A 255 15.23 13.49 -0.53
C GLN A 255 15.09 11.97 -0.42
N PHE A 256 14.02 11.41 -1.00
CA PHE A 256 13.73 9.98 -0.92
C PHE A 256 13.73 9.33 -2.30
N VAL A 257 14.09 8.05 -2.34
CA VAL A 257 14.10 7.22 -3.54
C VAL A 257 12.74 6.57 -3.76
N ASN A 258 12.17 5.96 -2.71
CA ASN A 258 10.84 5.34 -2.70
C ASN A 258 9.98 5.86 -1.55
N TYR A 259 8.69 5.59 -1.63
CA TYR A 259 7.72 5.91 -0.59
C TYR A 259 6.64 4.84 -0.51
N TYR A 260 6.05 4.71 0.68
CA TYR A 260 4.98 3.76 0.96
C TYR A 260 3.98 4.42 1.91
N SER A 261 2.70 4.17 1.72
CA SER A 261 1.66 4.79 2.53
C SER A 261 0.62 3.75 2.93
N ARG A 262 0.15 3.81 4.17
CA ARG A 262 -0.98 3.00 4.63
C ARG A 262 -1.67 3.67 5.79
N GLY A 263 -3.00 3.73 5.75
CA GLY A 263 -3.78 4.57 6.64
C GLY A 263 -3.28 6.01 6.60
N SER A 264 -2.99 6.57 7.77
CA SER A 264 -2.48 7.93 7.96
C SER A 264 -0.95 8.02 8.01
N VAL A 265 -0.24 6.91 7.83
CA VAL A 265 1.22 6.88 7.90
C VAL A 265 1.84 6.83 6.51
N MET A 266 2.90 7.60 6.33
CA MET A 266 3.76 7.56 5.15
C MET A 266 5.19 7.23 5.57
N TYR A 267 5.86 6.48 4.71
CA TYR A 267 7.26 6.09 4.82
C TYR A 267 8.03 6.62 3.63
N PHE A 268 9.24 7.11 3.89
CA PHE A 268 10.14 7.67 2.88
C PHE A 268 11.50 6.98 2.98
N GLN A 269 11.82 6.18 1.97
CA GLN A 269 13.08 5.45 1.90
C GLN A 269 14.14 6.34 1.22
N THR A 270 15.21 6.65 1.94
CA THR A 270 16.44 7.21 1.37
C THR A 270 17.47 6.10 1.17
N ASP A 271 18.65 6.43 0.66
CA ASP A 271 19.74 5.46 0.55
C ASP A 271 20.26 5.01 1.93
N ASP A 272 20.18 5.89 2.94
CA ASP A 272 20.78 5.67 4.26
C ASP A 272 19.76 5.26 5.33
N ALA A 273 18.52 5.73 5.21
CA ALA A 273 17.54 5.69 6.29
C ALA A 273 16.11 5.51 5.77
N LEU A 274 15.27 4.93 6.62
CA LEU A 274 13.83 4.90 6.42
C LEU A 274 13.19 5.92 7.37
N TYR A 275 12.58 6.95 6.81
CA TYR A 275 11.81 7.95 7.55
C TYR A 275 10.34 7.57 7.56
N TYR A 276 9.61 8.05 8.56
CA TYR A 276 8.16 7.93 8.60
C TYR A 276 7.50 9.17 9.20
N VAL A 277 6.21 9.32 8.90
CA VAL A 277 5.36 10.37 9.46
C VAL A 277 3.96 9.84 9.69
N GLU A 278 3.35 10.25 10.80
CA GLU A 278 1.96 9.95 11.12
C GLU A 278 1.13 11.24 11.00
N LEU A 279 0.32 11.31 9.94
CA LEU A 279 -0.30 12.56 9.51
C LEU A 279 -1.41 13.04 10.45
N LEU A 280 -2.02 12.14 11.24
CA LEU A 280 -3.01 12.52 12.27
C LEU A 280 -2.43 13.55 13.25
N ASN A 281 -1.14 13.44 13.55
CA ASN A 281 -0.46 14.32 14.50
C ASN A 281 -0.02 15.67 13.89
N ILE A 282 -0.11 15.82 12.57
CA ILE A 282 0.39 17.01 11.84
C ILE A 282 -0.75 17.79 11.20
N LEU A 283 -1.75 17.08 10.69
CA LEU A 283 -2.86 17.67 9.96
C LEU A 283 -4.12 17.82 10.81
N GLY A 284 -4.13 17.30 12.04
CA GLY A 284 -5.24 17.28 12.98
C GLY A 284 -5.55 18.60 13.71
N ASP A 285 -4.82 19.69 13.46
CA ASP A 285 -5.11 20.97 14.10
C ASP A 285 -6.20 21.76 13.35
N LYS A 286 -7.45 21.53 13.77
CA LYS A 286 -8.51 22.56 13.94
C LYS A 286 -9.50 22.13 15.04
N CYS A 287 -9.20 22.46 16.30
CA CYS A 287 -10.18 22.72 17.36
C CYS A 287 -9.52 23.53 18.48
N GLU A 288 -9.42 24.85 18.29
CA GLU A 288 -9.57 25.85 19.35
C GLU A 288 -10.55 26.92 18.85
#